data_AF-A0A955CIJ6-F1
#
_entry.id   AF-A0A955CIJ6-F1
#
_cell.length_a   1.000
_cell.length_b   1.000
_cell.length_c   1.000
_cell.angle_alpha   90.00
_cell.angle_beta   90.00
_cell.angle_gamma   90.00
#
_symmetry.space_group_name_H-M   'P 1'
#
loop_
_entity.id
_entity.type
_entity.pdbx_description
1 polymer ?
#
loop_
_entity_poly.entity_id
_entity_poly.type
_entity_poly.pdbx_seq_one_letter_code
_entity_poly.pdbx_strand_id
1 'polypeptide(L)'
;MIHHRITFAVVLCALWSGITRGEEHTLHTFERQRLTDVYYSEGATAGDLNQDGQADVVYGPYWFAGPDFKEKHELYPPAAQNREGYADNFFSWIYDFNGDGRPDIFVVGFPGTPAYVYENPGSDGWDKHWPKHQVFDWVSNESPQLTNIYGDERPELVCTRDGFFGFATVDWDKPFEAWTFHPVSVQIAASRFGHGLGIGDVNGDGRPDILHAQGWFEQPANNAADSRWKQHDVKFTSAYGGAEMYAYDVDGDGDNDIITSDAAHDFGLGWYEQVASEDGPTFQYHEIMGDHPADNMYGVLFTEPHSVNLVDIDGDGLKDIVTGKTFYSHHRQSPMWDAGAVVYWFRLTRGDDGVQWIPYQADGEAGIGRQVSVVEITGDGLPDIVVGGMKGAHVLRHQVRNVSAEEWEQAQPQVYDGPPPPSAKGAEARRGPSPTIDANSGTVTNAIEGESLTPHVSAGQARAQEMQGFSGSKWSGNGQLFWTGAQPGDVMEIPVTADEAGDAELEIVFTCARDYGVVQLSFDDQQLGEPLDFYNSGVISSGVLNFPLKKLAAGKHTLKIQVVGTHPQAVKAYMVGLDYLRLKP
;
A
#
# COMPACT_ATOMS: atom_id res chain seq x y z
N MET A 1 2.96 -50.79 -71.02
CA MET A 1 1.66 -50.99 -70.33
C MET A 1 1.68 -50.11 -69.10
N ILE A 2 1.22 -48.86 -69.21
CA ILE A 2 -0.12 -48.41 -68.78
C ILE A 2 -0.42 -48.93 -67.37
N HIS A 3 -0.51 -48.03 -66.39
CA HIS A 3 -1.71 -47.77 -65.58
C HIS A 3 -1.47 -46.51 -64.73
N HIS A 4 -1.97 -45.37 -65.21
CA HIS A 4 -2.16 -44.17 -64.39
C HIS A 4 -3.25 -44.45 -63.35
N ARG A 5 -2.99 -44.17 -62.07
CA ARG A 5 -4.02 -44.02 -61.04
C ARG A 5 -4.15 -42.54 -60.72
N ILE A 6 -5.30 -41.98 -61.07
CA ILE A 6 -5.75 -40.64 -60.70
C ILE A 6 -6.36 -40.78 -59.31
N THR A 7 -5.82 -40.05 -58.33
CA THR A 7 -6.43 -39.91 -57.00
C THR A 7 -7.13 -38.56 -56.95
N PHE A 8 -8.46 -38.56 -56.80
CA PHE A 8 -9.27 -37.38 -56.56
C PHE A 8 -9.02 -36.88 -55.13
N ALA A 9 -8.54 -35.64 -54.98
CA ALA A 9 -8.53 -34.92 -53.72
C ALA A 9 -9.87 -34.20 -53.55
N VAL A 10 -10.66 -34.60 -52.55
CA VAL A 10 -11.86 -33.89 -52.12
C VAL A 10 -11.41 -32.78 -51.16
N VAL A 11 -11.51 -31.53 -51.60
CA VAL A 11 -11.34 -30.36 -50.74
C VAL A 11 -12.65 -30.16 -49.98
N LEU A 12 -12.68 -30.50 -48.70
CA LEU A 12 -13.74 -30.09 -47.78
C LEU A 12 -13.43 -28.66 -47.31
N CYS A 13 -14.14 -27.68 -47.87
CA CYS A 13 -14.23 -26.35 -47.28
C CYS A 13 -15.16 -26.42 -46.07
N ALA A 14 -14.59 -26.47 -44.86
CA ALA A 14 -15.32 -26.21 -43.64
C ALA A 14 -15.54 -24.68 -43.53
N LEU A 15 -16.78 -24.25 -43.72
CA LEU A 15 -17.22 -22.91 -43.36
C LEU A 15 -17.30 -22.85 -41.83
N TRP A 16 -16.33 -22.21 -41.19
CA TRP A 16 -16.47 -21.74 -39.82
C TRP A 16 -17.44 -20.57 -39.81
N SER A 17 -18.69 -20.85 -39.47
CA SER A 17 -19.62 -19.84 -38.97
C SER A 17 -19.11 -19.40 -37.60
N GLY A 18 -18.43 -18.26 -37.54
CA GLY A 18 -18.11 -17.58 -36.30
C GLY A 18 -19.42 -17.23 -35.59
N ILE A 19 -19.66 -17.90 -34.46
CA ILE A 19 -20.65 -17.46 -33.50
C ILE A 19 -20.01 -16.24 -32.84
N THR A 20 -20.47 -15.04 -33.18
CA THR A 20 -20.24 -13.86 -32.36
C THR A 20 -20.95 -14.11 -31.04
N ARG A 21 -20.22 -14.63 -30.05
CA ARG A 21 -20.66 -14.61 -28.65
C ARG A 21 -20.74 -13.12 -28.32
N GLY A 22 -21.93 -12.60 -28.02
CA GLY A 22 -22.04 -11.25 -27.48
C GLY A 22 -21.17 -11.18 -26.23
N GLU A 23 -20.48 -10.07 -26.00
CA GLU A 23 -19.72 -9.87 -24.78
C GLU A 23 -20.63 -10.16 -23.57
N GLU A 24 -20.29 -11.21 -22.82
CA GLU A 24 -20.96 -11.50 -21.55
C GLU A 24 -20.41 -10.48 -20.56
N HIS A 25 -21.23 -9.51 -20.16
CA HIS A 25 -20.88 -8.53 -19.14
C HIS A 25 -21.12 -9.14 -17.75
N THR A 26 -20.05 -9.47 -17.05
CA THR A 26 -20.06 -9.97 -15.67
C THR A 26 -19.66 -8.89 -14.68
N LEU A 27 -20.34 -8.82 -13.55
CA LEU A 27 -19.93 -8.03 -12.40
C LEU A 27 -19.46 -8.92 -11.26
N HIS A 28 -18.29 -8.58 -10.73
CA HIS A 28 -17.64 -9.19 -9.58
C HIS A 28 -17.90 -8.26 -8.39
N THR A 29 -18.65 -8.77 -7.41
CA THR A 29 -19.02 -8.01 -6.20
C THR A 29 -18.79 -8.87 -4.97
N PHE A 30 -18.61 -8.25 -3.80
CA PHE A 30 -18.41 -8.99 -2.56
C PHE A 30 -19.47 -8.64 -1.52
N GLU A 31 -20.04 -9.67 -0.89
CA GLU A 31 -20.96 -9.52 0.24
C GLU A 31 -20.20 -9.69 1.55
N ARG A 32 -20.11 -8.62 2.34
CA ARG A 32 -19.47 -8.67 3.66
C ARG A 32 -20.35 -9.35 4.70
N GLN A 33 -19.83 -10.42 5.30
CA GLN A 33 -20.28 -10.97 6.58
C GLN A 33 -19.25 -10.68 7.68
N ARG A 34 -19.64 -9.94 8.71
CA ARG A 34 -18.82 -9.76 9.92
C ARG A 34 -18.98 -10.98 10.83
N LEU A 35 -17.88 -11.66 11.15
CA LEU A 35 -17.84 -12.80 12.06
C LEU A 35 -17.83 -12.34 13.53
N THR A 36 -17.06 -11.30 13.81
CA THR A 36 -16.95 -10.66 15.12
C THR A 36 -16.42 -9.24 14.97
N ASP A 37 -16.78 -8.33 15.87
CA ASP A 37 -16.16 -7.00 15.98
C ASP A 37 -15.08 -6.94 17.07
N VAL A 38 -14.87 -8.05 17.79
CA VAL A 38 -13.83 -8.13 18.82
C VAL A 38 -12.47 -8.28 18.15
N TYR A 39 -11.52 -7.46 18.60
CA TYR A 39 -10.14 -7.51 18.14
C TYR A 39 -9.39 -8.63 18.87
N TYR A 40 -9.03 -9.69 18.14
CA TYR A 40 -8.34 -10.87 18.68
C TYR A 40 -7.01 -11.14 17.97
N SER A 41 -6.88 -10.75 16.70
CA SER A 41 -5.72 -11.04 15.86
C SER A 41 -5.58 -9.95 14.78
N GLU A 42 -4.37 -9.79 14.25
CA GLU A 42 -4.09 -8.99 13.05
C GLU A 42 -4.33 -9.75 11.75
N GLY A 43 -4.53 -11.07 11.80
CA GLY A 43 -4.65 -11.91 10.62
C GLY A 43 -5.83 -12.85 10.73
N ALA A 44 -6.27 -13.36 9.58
CA ALA A 44 -7.28 -14.40 9.50
C ALA A 44 -6.97 -15.30 8.30
N THR A 45 -7.36 -16.56 8.42
CA THR A 45 -7.20 -17.56 7.35
C THR A 45 -8.42 -18.47 7.30
N ALA A 46 -8.49 -19.34 6.29
CA ALA A 46 -9.56 -20.30 6.16
C ALA A 46 -9.09 -21.64 5.57
N GLY A 47 -9.81 -22.71 5.90
CA GLY A 47 -9.59 -24.07 5.43
C GLY A 47 -10.51 -25.05 6.16
N ASP A 48 -10.72 -26.22 5.59
CA ASP A 48 -11.66 -27.24 6.10
C ASP A 48 -11.10 -27.98 7.34
N LEU A 49 -11.35 -27.44 8.54
CA LEU A 49 -10.83 -27.98 9.81
C LEU A 49 -11.67 -29.14 10.32
N ASN A 50 -12.96 -29.15 9.99
CA ASN A 50 -13.93 -30.14 10.43
C ASN A 50 -14.12 -31.31 9.43
N GLN A 51 -13.50 -31.21 8.25
CA GLN A 51 -13.52 -32.17 7.15
C GLN A 51 -14.91 -32.41 6.54
N ASP A 52 -15.79 -31.40 6.59
CA ASP A 52 -17.13 -31.47 6.01
C ASP A 52 -17.19 -31.04 4.54
N GLY A 53 -16.06 -30.64 3.96
CA GLY A 53 -15.92 -30.18 2.59
C GLY A 53 -16.19 -28.69 2.40
N GLN A 54 -16.40 -27.93 3.48
CA GLN A 54 -16.57 -26.49 3.47
C GLN A 54 -15.44 -25.84 4.27
N ALA A 55 -14.95 -24.70 3.81
CA ALA A 55 -13.88 -24.03 4.54
C ALA A 55 -14.41 -23.40 5.84
N ASP A 56 -13.63 -23.52 6.90
CA ASP A 56 -13.81 -22.86 8.18
C ASP A 56 -12.90 -21.65 8.27
N VAL A 57 -13.29 -20.60 9.01
CA VAL A 57 -12.47 -19.39 9.18
C VAL A 57 -11.78 -19.39 10.53
N VAL A 58 -10.47 -19.17 10.57
CA VAL A 58 -9.67 -19.01 11.79
C VAL A 58 -9.41 -17.53 12.05
N TYR A 59 -9.70 -17.08 13.26
CA TYR A 59 -9.36 -15.74 13.72
C TYR A 59 -9.08 -15.73 15.22
N GLY A 60 -7.80 -15.56 15.56
CA GLY A 60 -7.32 -15.56 16.93
C GLY A 60 -7.70 -16.85 17.68
N PRO A 61 -8.43 -16.78 18.81
CA PRO A 61 -8.78 -17.94 19.64
C PRO A 61 -9.91 -18.80 19.06
N TYR A 62 -10.50 -18.43 17.92
CA TYR A 62 -11.66 -19.11 17.37
C TYR A 62 -11.40 -19.65 15.98
N TRP A 63 -12.04 -20.78 15.68
CA TRP A 63 -12.47 -21.09 14.32
C TRP A 63 -13.99 -21.03 14.21
N PHE A 64 -14.49 -20.59 13.05
CA PHE A 64 -15.91 -20.40 12.73
C PHE A 64 -16.30 -21.41 11.66
N ALA A 65 -17.28 -22.25 11.96
CA ALA A 65 -17.67 -23.35 11.09
C ALA A 65 -18.37 -22.87 9.82
N GLY A 66 -17.89 -23.29 8.65
CA GLY A 66 -18.49 -23.02 7.36
C GLY A 66 -19.88 -23.68 7.18
N PRO A 67 -20.68 -23.24 6.19
CA PRO A 67 -20.49 -22.08 5.30
C PRO A 67 -21.13 -20.82 5.89
N ASP A 68 -21.94 -20.96 6.95
CA ASP A 68 -22.74 -19.91 7.56
C ASP A 68 -21.93 -19.08 8.58
N PHE A 69 -20.84 -19.64 9.12
CA PHE A 69 -19.96 -19.03 10.13
C PHE A 69 -20.68 -18.55 11.41
N LYS A 70 -21.80 -19.21 11.75
CA LYS A 70 -22.61 -18.91 12.95
C LYS A 70 -22.13 -19.66 14.18
N GLU A 71 -21.58 -20.85 13.99
CA GLU A 71 -20.99 -21.66 15.04
C GLU A 71 -19.50 -21.38 15.11
N LYS A 72 -18.95 -21.34 16.33
CA LYS A 72 -17.51 -21.13 16.55
C LYS A 72 -17.02 -21.97 17.72
N HIS A 73 -15.76 -22.36 17.65
CA HIS A 73 -15.10 -23.23 18.63
C HIS A 73 -13.79 -22.61 19.10
N GLU A 74 -13.42 -22.86 20.36
CA GLU A 74 -12.22 -22.28 20.96
C GLU A 74 -10.98 -23.14 20.68
N LEU A 75 -9.97 -22.52 20.06
CA LEU A 75 -8.62 -23.07 19.94
C LEU A 75 -7.87 -22.96 21.28
N TYR A 76 -8.01 -21.81 21.92
CA TYR A 76 -7.36 -21.45 23.19
C TYR A 76 -8.18 -20.40 23.94
N PRO A 77 -7.91 -20.12 25.23
CA PRO A 77 -8.71 -19.18 26.01
C PRO A 77 -8.81 -17.80 25.32
N PRO A 78 -10.03 -17.29 25.08
CA PRO A 78 -10.22 -16.05 24.35
C PRO A 78 -9.82 -14.83 25.18
N ALA A 79 -8.99 -13.97 24.61
CA ALA A 79 -8.57 -12.71 25.22
C ALA A 79 -8.68 -11.57 24.21
N ALA A 80 -9.58 -10.62 24.46
CA ALA A 80 -9.72 -9.45 23.61
C ALA A 80 -8.46 -8.57 23.72
N GLN A 81 -8.00 -8.06 22.59
CA GLN A 81 -6.79 -7.28 22.46
C GLN A 81 -7.09 -5.78 22.57
N ASN A 82 -6.12 -5.02 23.08
CA ASN A 82 -6.25 -3.57 23.18
C ASN A 82 -5.98 -2.93 21.81
N ARG A 83 -6.95 -2.18 21.26
CA ARG A 83 -6.80 -1.47 19.98
C ARG A 83 -5.81 -0.30 20.02
N GLU A 84 -5.40 0.15 21.20
CA GLU A 84 -4.27 1.09 21.36
C GLU A 84 -2.90 0.35 21.40
N GLY A 85 -2.89 -0.95 21.11
CA GLY A 85 -1.70 -1.77 20.91
C GLY A 85 -1.96 -2.80 19.82
N TYR A 86 -1.06 -3.78 19.71
CA TYR A 86 -1.17 -4.87 18.73
C TYR A 86 -1.62 -6.16 19.39
N ALA A 87 -2.30 -7.00 18.61
CA ALA A 87 -2.65 -8.36 18.99
C ALA A 87 -1.40 -9.23 19.11
N ASP A 88 -1.50 -10.32 19.86
CA ASP A 88 -0.42 -11.31 20.01
C ASP A 88 -0.43 -12.39 18.92
N ASN A 89 -1.39 -12.34 17.99
CA ASN A 89 -1.54 -13.25 16.85
C ASN A 89 -1.52 -12.42 15.55
N PHE A 90 -0.46 -12.57 14.74
CA PHE A 90 -0.27 -11.82 13.50
C PHE A 90 -0.67 -12.59 12.24
N PHE A 91 -0.26 -13.86 12.17
CA PHE A 91 -0.49 -14.72 11.02
C PHE A 91 -0.96 -16.09 11.46
N SER A 92 -1.80 -16.70 10.64
CA SER A 92 -2.20 -18.10 10.81
C SER A 92 -2.24 -18.83 9.48
N TRP A 93 -1.88 -20.11 9.49
CA TRP A 93 -1.99 -21.01 8.35
C TRP A 93 -2.57 -22.34 8.78
N ILE A 94 -3.26 -23.00 7.86
CA ILE A 94 -3.87 -24.31 8.08
C ILE A 94 -3.11 -25.35 7.25
N TYR A 95 -2.65 -26.41 7.90
CA TYR A 95 -1.93 -27.52 7.24
C TYR A 95 -1.99 -28.78 8.10
N ASP A 96 -2.03 -29.96 7.50
CA ASP A 96 -1.93 -31.25 8.20
C ASP A 96 -0.45 -31.55 8.52
N PHE A 97 0.03 -31.05 9.67
CA PHE A 97 1.45 -31.13 9.99
C PHE A 97 1.88 -32.54 10.39
N ASN A 98 0.99 -33.31 11.03
CA ASN A 98 1.26 -34.65 11.51
C ASN A 98 0.82 -35.79 10.56
N GLY A 99 0.20 -35.44 9.43
CA GLY A 99 -0.22 -36.39 8.40
C GLY A 99 -1.37 -37.29 8.85
N ASP A 100 -2.15 -36.87 9.85
CA ASP A 100 -3.26 -37.66 10.40
C ASP A 100 -4.58 -37.43 9.65
N GLY A 101 -4.54 -36.58 8.61
CA GLY A 101 -5.64 -36.19 7.78
C GLY A 101 -6.40 -34.97 8.31
N ARG A 102 -6.20 -34.53 9.56
CA ARG A 102 -6.89 -33.36 10.12
C ARG A 102 -5.98 -32.14 10.07
N PRO A 103 -6.38 -31.05 9.40
CA PRO A 103 -5.54 -29.86 9.36
C PRO A 103 -5.38 -29.23 10.74
N ASP A 104 -4.14 -28.94 11.11
CA ASP A 104 -3.75 -28.18 12.29
C ASP A 104 -3.63 -26.69 11.95
N ILE A 105 -3.47 -25.84 12.97
CA ILE A 105 -3.32 -24.38 12.80
C ILE A 105 -1.95 -23.93 13.28
N PHE A 106 -1.13 -23.43 12.38
CA PHE A 106 0.13 -22.76 12.70
C PHE A 106 -0.09 -21.26 12.90
N VAL A 107 0.41 -20.71 14.00
CA VAL A 107 0.27 -19.30 14.38
C VAL A 107 1.62 -18.65 14.60
N VAL A 108 1.87 -17.53 13.93
CA VAL A 108 2.96 -16.61 14.22
C VAL A 108 2.40 -15.39 14.93
N GLY A 109 2.94 -15.12 16.12
CA GLY A 109 2.49 -14.02 16.97
C GLY A 109 3.19 -12.69 16.68
N PHE A 110 3.10 -11.79 17.66
CA PHE A 110 3.78 -10.50 17.63
C PHE A 110 5.30 -10.68 17.37
N PRO A 111 5.95 -9.87 16.50
CA PRO A 111 7.35 -10.05 16.17
C PRO A 111 8.28 -10.13 17.39
N GLY A 112 9.08 -11.19 17.46
CA GLY A 112 9.95 -11.52 18.60
C GLY A 112 9.29 -12.40 19.68
N THR A 113 8.10 -12.97 19.41
CA THR A 113 7.44 -13.97 20.27
C THR A 113 7.43 -15.36 19.63
N PRO A 114 7.30 -16.45 20.41
CA PRO A 114 7.29 -17.80 19.84
C PRO A 114 6.09 -18.07 18.94
N ALA A 115 6.31 -18.95 17.96
CA ALA A 115 5.27 -19.46 17.07
C ALA A 115 4.82 -20.85 17.51
N TYR A 116 3.55 -21.16 17.25
CA TYR A 116 2.90 -22.35 17.80
C TYR A 116 2.08 -23.09 16.75
N VAL A 117 2.07 -24.41 16.82
CA VAL A 117 1.06 -25.25 16.16
C VAL A 117 0.01 -25.62 17.19
N TYR A 118 -1.25 -25.43 16.84
CA TYR A 118 -2.42 -25.92 17.56
C TYR A 118 -2.91 -27.17 16.85
N GLU A 119 -2.75 -28.32 17.50
CA GLU A 119 -3.07 -29.64 16.95
C GLU A 119 -4.58 -29.85 16.93
N ASN A 120 -5.13 -30.30 15.81
CA ASN A 120 -6.56 -30.55 15.67
C ASN A 120 -6.97 -31.84 16.43
N PRO A 121 -7.72 -31.71 17.54
CA PRO A 121 -8.01 -32.85 18.40
C PRO A 121 -9.13 -33.75 17.84
N GLY A 122 -9.70 -33.41 16.67
CA GLY A 122 -10.88 -34.03 16.10
C GLY A 122 -12.17 -33.67 16.86
N SER A 123 -13.30 -34.19 16.37
CA SER A 123 -14.65 -33.84 16.84
C SER A 123 -14.85 -34.01 18.35
N ASP A 124 -14.22 -35.01 18.97
CA ASP A 124 -14.32 -35.29 20.40
C ASP A 124 -13.57 -34.26 21.28
N GLY A 125 -12.76 -33.40 20.65
CA GLY A 125 -11.93 -32.39 21.29
C GLY A 125 -12.34 -30.95 21.04
N TRP A 126 -13.29 -30.66 20.16
CA TRP A 126 -13.66 -29.28 19.80
C TRP A 126 -14.35 -28.48 20.92
N ASP A 127 -14.86 -29.15 21.95
CA ASP A 127 -15.36 -28.52 23.19
C ASP A 127 -14.25 -28.17 24.19
N LYS A 128 -12.98 -28.38 23.82
CA LYS A 128 -11.78 -28.13 24.65
C LYS A 128 -10.78 -27.29 23.86
N HIS A 129 -9.86 -26.66 24.58
CA HIS A 129 -8.71 -26.00 23.96
C HIS A 129 -7.77 -27.03 23.34
N TRP A 130 -7.27 -26.70 22.16
CA TRP A 130 -6.43 -27.56 21.33
C TRP A 130 -5.05 -27.74 21.98
N PRO A 131 -4.42 -28.93 21.86
CA PRO A 131 -3.02 -29.09 22.26
C PRO A 131 -2.14 -28.05 21.55
N LYS A 132 -1.30 -27.37 22.33
CA LYS A 132 -0.45 -26.27 21.87
C LYS A 132 1.01 -26.68 21.90
N HIS A 133 1.66 -26.63 20.75
CA HIS A 133 3.06 -27.02 20.55
C HIS A 133 3.89 -25.81 20.15
N GLN A 134 4.96 -25.51 20.89
CA GLN A 134 5.90 -24.46 20.47
C GLN A 134 6.88 -25.04 19.46
N VAL A 135 6.73 -24.62 18.21
CA VAL A 135 7.55 -25.15 17.10
C VAL A 135 8.66 -24.20 16.67
N PHE A 136 8.54 -22.91 16.97
CA PHE A 136 9.55 -21.92 16.60
C PHE A 136 9.70 -20.88 17.70
N ASP A 137 10.92 -20.42 17.93
CA ASP A 137 11.22 -19.56 19.06
C ASP A 137 10.85 -18.09 18.83
N TRP A 138 11.01 -17.56 17.60
CA TRP A 138 10.36 -16.33 17.15
C TRP A 138 10.53 -16.05 15.65
N VAL A 139 9.65 -15.18 15.13
CA VAL A 139 9.75 -14.52 13.82
C VAL A 139 9.99 -13.01 14.02
N SER A 140 10.79 -12.38 13.16
CA SER A 140 11.19 -10.97 13.27
C SER A 140 10.47 -10.01 12.32
N ASN A 141 9.85 -10.46 11.22
CA ASN A 141 9.17 -9.60 10.24
C ASN A 141 7.64 -9.67 10.32
N GLU A 142 6.98 -8.75 9.63
CA GLU A 142 5.52 -8.64 9.50
C GLU A 142 5.01 -9.02 8.11
N SER A 143 5.70 -9.95 7.46
CA SER A 143 5.27 -10.59 6.20
C SER A 143 5.84 -12.00 6.01
N PRO A 144 5.93 -12.86 7.05
CA PRO A 144 6.34 -14.25 6.88
C PRO A 144 5.37 -14.98 5.96
N GLN A 145 5.87 -16.01 5.27
CA GLN A 145 5.04 -16.85 4.40
C GLN A 145 5.28 -18.32 4.72
N LEU A 146 4.22 -19.13 4.69
CA LEU A 146 4.30 -20.58 4.76
C LEU A 146 4.14 -21.12 3.33
N THR A 147 5.23 -21.53 2.70
CA THR A 147 5.26 -21.86 1.27
C THR A 147 6.32 -22.91 0.95
N ASN A 148 6.21 -23.56 -0.19
CA ASN A 148 7.12 -24.63 -0.60
C ASN A 148 8.38 -24.05 -1.27
N ILE A 149 9.53 -24.21 -0.61
CA ILE A 149 10.84 -23.77 -1.14
C ILE A 149 11.52 -24.89 -1.94
N TYR A 150 11.19 -26.16 -1.68
CA TYR A 150 11.86 -27.33 -2.29
C TYR A 150 11.14 -27.95 -3.50
N GLY A 151 9.89 -27.57 -3.75
CA GLY A 151 9.02 -28.18 -4.77
C GLY A 151 8.50 -29.58 -4.42
N ASP A 152 8.55 -30.01 -3.16
CA ASP A 152 8.21 -31.38 -2.71
C ASP A 152 6.83 -31.49 -2.02
N GLU A 153 5.88 -30.63 -2.40
CA GLU A 153 4.53 -30.45 -1.82
C GLU A 153 4.46 -29.96 -0.36
N ARG A 154 5.57 -29.97 0.40
CA ARG A 154 5.59 -29.58 1.81
C ARG A 154 6.01 -28.12 1.98
N PRO A 155 5.42 -27.38 2.94
CA PRO A 155 5.78 -26.00 3.14
C PRO A 155 6.90 -25.80 4.17
N GLU A 156 7.68 -24.74 3.95
CA GLU A 156 8.61 -24.13 4.89
C GLU A 156 8.09 -22.76 5.34
N LEU A 157 8.47 -22.35 6.56
CA LEU A 157 8.25 -20.98 7.01
C LEU A 157 9.38 -20.08 6.51
N VAL A 158 9.11 -19.23 5.52
CA VAL A 158 10.04 -18.20 5.07
C VAL A 158 9.85 -16.96 5.93
N CYS A 159 10.91 -16.51 6.59
CA CYS A 159 10.84 -15.43 7.57
C CYS A 159 12.19 -14.76 7.80
N THR A 160 12.16 -13.71 8.61
CA THR A 160 13.38 -13.16 9.21
C THR A 160 13.51 -13.62 10.65
N ARG A 161 14.74 -13.85 11.10
CA ARG A 161 15.06 -14.20 12.48
C ARG A 161 16.49 -13.78 12.82
N ASP A 162 16.65 -13.06 13.93
CA ASP A 162 17.97 -12.66 14.47
C ASP A 162 18.84 -11.89 13.46
N GLY A 163 18.20 -11.00 12.70
CA GLY A 163 18.83 -10.19 11.65
C GLY A 163 19.10 -10.93 10.34
N PHE A 164 18.73 -12.21 10.22
CA PHE A 164 18.87 -12.98 8.98
C PHE A 164 17.54 -13.08 8.23
N PHE A 165 17.61 -13.05 6.91
CA PHE A 165 16.60 -13.68 6.05
C PHE A 165 16.85 -15.19 6.02
N GLY A 166 15.79 -15.99 5.93
CA GLY A 166 15.91 -17.44 5.84
C GLY A 166 14.58 -18.14 5.79
N PHE A 167 14.63 -19.46 6.00
CA PHE A 167 13.44 -20.30 6.09
C PHE A 167 13.62 -21.37 7.17
N ALA A 168 12.52 -21.86 7.73
CA ALA A 168 12.52 -22.93 8.72
C ALA A 168 11.89 -24.21 8.15
N THR A 169 12.59 -25.32 8.31
CA THR A 169 12.13 -26.66 7.90
C THR A 169 11.51 -27.42 9.06
N VAL A 170 10.48 -28.19 8.75
CA VAL A 170 9.80 -29.11 9.67
C VAL A 170 10.49 -30.48 9.63
N ASP A 171 10.77 -31.07 10.80
CA ASP A 171 11.04 -32.50 10.90
C ASP A 171 9.71 -33.24 10.86
N TRP A 172 9.36 -33.81 9.71
CA TRP A 172 8.06 -34.44 9.48
C TRP A 172 7.83 -35.73 10.27
N ASP A 173 8.88 -36.34 10.84
CA ASP A 173 8.70 -37.44 11.80
C ASP A 173 8.29 -36.91 13.20
N LYS A 174 8.51 -35.60 13.45
CA LYS A 174 8.32 -34.91 14.72
C LYS A 174 7.86 -33.45 14.52
N PRO A 175 6.74 -33.22 13.81
CA PRO A 175 6.39 -31.90 13.29
C PRO A 175 6.05 -30.87 14.39
N PHE A 176 5.75 -31.35 15.59
CA PHE A 176 5.46 -30.55 16.78
C PHE A 176 6.68 -30.30 17.67
N GLU A 177 7.87 -30.81 17.31
CA GLU A 177 9.14 -30.39 17.91
C GLU A 177 9.66 -29.09 17.25
N ALA A 178 10.82 -28.59 17.70
CA ALA A 178 11.38 -27.33 17.21
C ALA A 178 11.80 -27.43 15.73
N TRP A 179 11.33 -26.50 14.92
CA TRP A 179 11.71 -26.33 13.52
C TRP A 179 13.11 -25.76 13.39
N THR A 180 13.81 -26.13 12.31
CA THR A 180 15.20 -25.75 12.09
C THR A 180 15.28 -24.55 11.15
N PHE A 181 15.80 -23.43 11.64
CA PHE A 181 16.02 -22.22 10.83
C PHE A 181 17.32 -22.28 10.04
N HIS A 182 17.24 -21.98 8.74
CA HIS A 182 18.34 -21.93 7.79
C HIS A 182 18.54 -20.49 7.31
N PRO A 183 19.55 -19.77 7.82
CA PRO A 183 19.83 -18.40 7.38
C PRO A 183 20.41 -18.38 5.97
N VAL A 184 19.77 -17.65 5.06
CA VAL A 184 20.23 -17.49 3.67
C VAL A 184 21.09 -16.24 3.45
N SER A 185 21.00 -15.26 4.36
CA SER A 185 21.72 -13.98 4.27
C SER A 185 22.80 -13.81 5.35
N VAL A 186 23.55 -12.72 5.27
CA VAL A 186 24.25 -12.13 6.45
C VAL A 186 23.25 -11.38 7.35
N GLN A 187 23.67 -10.85 8.50
CA GLN A 187 22.79 -10.09 9.39
C GLN A 187 22.47 -8.69 8.84
N ILE A 188 21.49 -8.61 7.95
CA ILE A 188 21.04 -7.37 7.31
C ILE A 188 19.53 -7.12 7.45
N ALA A 189 18.77 -8.10 7.91
CA ALA A 189 17.35 -7.93 8.22
C ALA A 189 17.17 -7.15 9.54
N ALA A 190 16.01 -6.52 9.70
CA ALA A 190 15.62 -5.95 10.98
C ALA A 190 15.55 -7.06 12.05
N SER A 191 16.02 -6.76 13.26
CA SER A 191 15.94 -7.72 14.36
C SER A 191 14.50 -7.96 14.81
N ARG A 192 13.60 -6.98 14.61
CA ARG A 192 12.15 -7.02 14.83
C ARG A 192 11.46 -5.98 13.92
N PHE A 193 10.20 -6.22 13.57
CA PHE A 193 9.37 -5.36 12.73
C PHE A 193 9.97 -5.13 11.33
N GLY A 194 10.55 -6.20 10.77
CA GLY A 194 11.00 -6.20 9.37
C GLY A 194 9.82 -6.10 8.41
N HIS A 195 10.01 -5.36 7.32
CA HIS A 195 9.03 -5.12 6.26
C HIS A 195 9.62 -5.53 4.90
N GLY A 196 8.74 -5.80 3.93
CA GLY A 196 9.11 -6.15 2.56
C GLY A 196 9.83 -7.50 2.53
N LEU A 197 9.09 -8.59 2.70
CA LEU A 197 9.57 -9.96 2.47
C LEU A 197 8.69 -10.57 1.38
N GLY A 198 9.31 -11.16 0.37
CA GLY A 198 8.59 -11.84 -0.70
C GLY A 198 9.23 -13.15 -1.10
N ILE A 199 8.49 -13.91 -1.90
CA ILE A 199 8.95 -15.16 -2.48
C ILE A 199 8.50 -15.21 -3.94
N GLY A 200 9.37 -15.67 -4.82
CA GLY A 200 9.06 -15.85 -6.24
C GLY A 200 10.32 -16.08 -7.08
N ASP A 201 10.16 -16.64 -8.27
CA ASP A 201 11.27 -16.95 -9.18
C ASP A 201 11.70 -15.70 -9.95
N VAL A 202 12.71 -14.97 -9.48
CA VAL A 202 13.09 -13.67 -10.08
C VAL A 202 13.86 -13.87 -11.39
N ASN A 203 14.63 -14.94 -11.49
CA ASN A 203 15.55 -15.18 -12.60
C ASN A 203 15.04 -16.19 -13.65
N GLY A 204 13.82 -16.71 -13.47
CA GLY A 204 13.15 -17.63 -14.39
C GLY A 204 13.74 -19.04 -14.40
N ASP A 205 14.43 -19.46 -13.34
CA ASP A 205 15.09 -20.77 -13.27
C ASP A 205 14.21 -21.90 -12.67
N GLY A 206 12.96 -21.56 -12.36
CA GLY A 206 11.94 -22.46 -11.84
C GLY A 206 12.04 -22.70 -10.33
N ARG A 207 12.89 -21.97 -9.60
CA ARG A 207 13.03 -22.07 -8.14
C ARG A 207 12.63 -20.75 -7.48
N PRO A 208 11.88 -20.80 -6.36
CA PRO A 208 11.51 -19.58 -5.67
C PRO A 208 12.72 -18.96 -4.94
N ASP A 209 12.96 -17.69 -5.23
CA ASP A 209 13.92 -16.84 -4.54
C ASP A 209 13.28 -16.13 -3.34
N ILE A 210 14.10 -15.58 -2.44
CA ILE A 210 13.64 -14.76 -1.31
C ILE A 210 13.90 -13.29 -1.63
N LEU A 211 12.84 -12.50 -1.70
CA LEU A 211 12.88 -11.06 -1.98
C LEU A 211 12.86 -10.23 -0.71
N HIS A 212 13.45 -9.05 -0.77
CA HIS A 212 13.30 -8.02 0.24
C HIS A 212 13.36 -6.61 -0.35
N ALA A 213 13.01 -5.59 0.45
CA ALA A 213 12.97 -4.19 -0.01
C ALA A 213 14.26 -3.65 -0.65
N GLN A 214 15.41 -4.31 -0.42
CA GLN A 214 16.73 -3.88 -0.92
C GLN A 214 17.39 -4.93 -1.84
N GLY A 215 16.67 -5.96 -2.27
CA GLY A 215 17.20 -6.93 -3.22
C GLY A 215 16.50 -8.27 -3.17
N TRP A 216 17.22 -9.30 -3.64
CA TRP A 216 16.75 -10.68 -3.56
C TRP A 216 17.92 -11.64 -3.37
N PHE A 217 17.59 -12.83 -2.88
CA PHE A 217 18.52 -13.93 -2.66
C PHE A 217 18.18 -15.07 -3.62
N GLU A 218 19.13 -15.40 -4.49
CA GLU A 218 19.00 -16.44 -5.52
C GLU A 218 19.09 -17.83 -4.87
N GLN A 219 18.01 -18.62 -5.00
CA GLN A 219 17.98 -19.98 -4.49
C GLN A 219 18.98 -20.86 -5.24
N PRO A 220 19.96 -21.48 -4.55
CA PRO A 220 20.93 -22.34 -5.21
C PRO A 220 20.27 -23.65 -5.65
N ALA A 221 20.70 -24.19 -6.79
CA ALA A 221 20.17 -25.45 -7.32
C ALA A 221 20.38 -26.67 -6.38
N ASN A 222 21.28 -26.58 -5.40
CA ASN A 222 21.52 -27.64 -4.42
C ASN A 222 21.88 -27.04 -3.05
N ASN A 223 21.57 -27.78 -1.97
CA ASN A 223 21.95 -27.45 -0.59
C ASN A 223 21.40 -26.10 -0.11
N ALA A 224 20.13 -25.79 -0.40
CA ALA A 224 19.48 -24.53 0.00
C ALA A 224 19.54 -24.28 1.52
N ALA A 225 19.37 -25.33 2.35
CA ALA A 225 19.46 -25.24 3.81
C ALA A 225 20.88 -24.97 4.34
N ASP A 226 21.92 -25.45 3.65
CA ASP A 226 23.30 -25.42 4.14
C ASP A 226 24.14 -24.29 3.52
N SER A 227 23.52 -23.33 2.85
CA SER A 227 24.21 -22.29 2.07
C SER A 227 23.72 -20.88 2.38
N ARG A 228 24.59 -19.90 2.15
CA ARG A 228 24.18 -18.51 1.94
C ARG A 228 23.85 -18.34 0.47
N TRP A 229 22.68 -17.78 0.21
CA TRP A 229 22.18 -17.57 -1.14
C TRP A 229 22.88 -16.35 -1.75
N LYS A 230 22.95 -16.31 -3.08
CA LYS A 230 23.63 -15.21 -3.78
C LYS A 230 22.73 -13.98 -3.74
N GLN A 231 23.24 -12.90 -3.18
CA GLN A 231 22.53 -11.63 -3.05
C GLN A 231 22.62 -10.80 -4.33
N HIS A 232 21.51 -10.18 -4.70
CA HIS A 232 21.41 -9.21 -5.79
C HIS A 232 20.80 -7.92 -5.24
N ASP A 233 21.56 -6.83 -5.25
CA ASP A 233 21.15 -5.55 -4.68
C ASP A 233 20.26 -4.78 -5.67
N VAL A 234 18.98 -4.65 -5.35
CA VAL A 234 17.98 -3.92 -6.15
C VAL A 234 16.96 -3.29 -5.20
N LYS A 235 16.63 -2.01 -5.37
CA LYS A 235 15.66 -1.35 -4.50
C LYS A 235 14.23 -1.64 -4.99
N PHE A 236 13.55 -2.58 -4.33
CA PHE A 236 12.13 -2.91 -4.58
C PHE A 236 11.19 -2.15 -3.63
N THR A 237 11.42 -0.85 -3.49
CA THR A 237 10.50 0.07 -2.80
C THR A 237 10.83 1.51 -3.16
N SER A 238 9.82 2.35 -3.36
CA SER A 238 9.99 3.80 -3.44
C SER A 238 10.29 4.41 -2.05
N ALA A 239 9.88 3.73 -0.97
CA ALA A 239 10.01 4.14 0.44
C ALA A 239 10.96 3.22 1.25
N TYR A 240 10.45 2.59 2.32
CA TYR A 240 11.22 1.78 3.29
C TYR A 240 10.88 0.28 3.29
N GLY A 241 9.86 -0.14 2.53
CA GLY A 241 9.38 -1.53 2.45
C GLY A 241 7.94 -1.67 2.93
N GLY A 242 7.16 -2.44 2.17
CA GLY A 242 5.77 -2.75 2.45
C GLY A 242 5.56 -4.12 3.13
N ALA A 243 4.56 -4.83 2.67
CA ALA A 243 4.14 -6.11 3.21
C ALA A 243 4.77 -7.29 2.43
N GLU A 244 3.96 -8.22 1.95
CA GLU A 244 4.37 -9.28 1.04
C GLU A 244 4.79 -8.72 -0.32
N MET A 245 5.80 -9.36 -0.94
CA MET A 245 6.20 -9.10 -2.32
C MET A 245 6.07 -10.38 -3.14
N TYR A 246 5.81 -10.24 -4.44
CA TYR A 246 5.60 -11.36 -5.35
C TYR A 246 6.42 -11.19 -6.62
N ALA A 247 6.98 -12.29 -7.14
CA ALA A 247 7.53 -12.33 -8.49
C ALA A 247 6.48 -12.89 -9.46
N TYR A 248 6.14 -12.14 -10.50
CA TYR A 248 5.12 -12.51 -11.48
C TYR A 248 5.33 -11.73 -12.78
N ASP A 249 5.26 -12.40 -13.92
CA ASP A 249 5.21 -11.78 -15.25
C ASP A 249 3.96 -10.88 -15.35
N VAL A 250 4.10 -9.57 -15.14
CA VAL A 250 2.98 -8.61 -15.11
C VAL A 250 2.61 -8.22 -16.54
N ASP A 251 3.59 -7.95 -17.40
CA ASP A 251 3.36 -7.40 -18.74
C ASP A 251 3.19 -8.45 -19.85
N GLY A 252 3.54 -9.71 -19.58
CA GLY A 252 3.42 -10.83 -20.48
C GLY A 252 4.63 -11.06 -21.39
N ASP A 253 5.77 -10.46 -21.10
CA ASP A 253 6.98 -10.61 -21.90
C ASP A 253 7.78 -11.90 -21.60
N GLY A 254 7.42 -12.56 -20.49
CA GLY A 254 7.93 -13.87 -20.08
C GLY A 254 9.08 -13.82 -19.08
N ASP A 255 9.49 -12.65 -18.59
CA ASP A 255 10.26 -12.54 -17.36
C ASP A 255 9.35 -12.22 -16.16
N ASN A 256 9.87 -12.36 -14.93
CA ASN A 256 9.07 -12.14 -13.72
C ASN A 256 9.38 -10.77 -13.13
N ASP A 257 8.35 -9.95 -13.01
CA ASP A 257 8.38 -8.63 -12.37
C ASP A 257 8.16 -8.73 -10.87
N ILE A 258 8.42 -7.65 -10.13
CA ILE A 258 8.21 -7.63 -8.67
C ILE A 258 7.06 -6.72 -8.28
N ILE A 259 6.00 -7.28 -7.70
CA ILE A 259 4.87 -6.54 -7.13
C ILE A 259 5.11 -6.32 -5.64
N THR A 260 4.85 -5.11 -5.14
CA THR A 260 5.00 -4.77 -3.71
C THR A 260 4.11 -3.60 -3.29
N SER A 261 3.80 -3.51 -2.01
CA SER A 261 3.54 -2.21 -1.39
C SER A 261 4.86 -1.52 -1.04
N ASP A 262 4.91 -0.19 -1.17
CA ASP A 262 6.17 0.54 -0.93
C ASP A 262 6.41 0.82 0.55
N ALA A 263 5.35 1.10 1.30
CA ALA A 263 5.42 1.43 2.72
C ALA A 263 4.22 0.83 3.47
N ALA A 264 4.51 -0.06 4.43
CA ALA A 264 3.48 -0.79 5.15
C ALA A 264 2.55 0.11 6.00
N HIS A 265 3.03 1.31 6.36
CA HIS A 265 2.30 2.29 7.19
C HIS A 265 2.09 3.65 6.52
N ASP A 266 2.36 3.74 5.22
CA ASP A 266 2.24 4.98 4.44
C ASP A 266 1.51 4.67 3.11
N PHE A 267 1.68 5.51 2.10
CA PHE A 267 1.19 5.28 0.74
C PHE A 267 2.10 4.35 -0.06
N GLY A 268 1.62 3.91 -1.23
CA GLY A 268 2.43 3.25 -2.23
C GLY A 268 2.06 1.79 -2.48
N LEU A 269 1.59 1.53 -3.68
CA LEU A 269 1.45 0.23 -4.31
C LEU A 269 2.06 0.32 -5.71
N GLY A 270 2.88 -0.65 -6.09
CA GLY A 270 3.55 -0.59 -7.38
C GLY A 270 4.16 -1.93 -7.79
N TRP A 271 4.78 -1.91 -8.97
CA TRP A 271 5.54 -3.03 -9.47
C TRP A 271 6.83 -2.58 -10.14
N TYR A 272 7.77 -3.51 -10.24
CA TYR A 272 9.10 -3.30 -10.80
C TYR A 272 9.24 -4.21 -12.02
N GLU A 273 9.06 -3.62 -13.20
CA GLU A 273 9.23 -4.27 -14.50
C GLU A 273 10.66 -4.73 -14.65
N GLN A 274 10.88 -6.02 -14.82
CA GLN A 274 12.17 -6.52 -15.21
C GLN A 274 12.39 -6.15 -16.68
N VAL A 275 13.54 -5.55 -16.96
CA VAL A 275 13.92 -5.13 -18.31
C VAL A 275 15.26 -5.72 -18.69
N ALA A 276 15.34 -6.23 -19.91
CA ALA A 276 16.51 -6.92 -20.43
C ALA A 276 17.78 -6.06 -20.35
N SER A 277 18.85 -6.64 -19.79
CA SER A 277 20.15 -6.00 -19.64
C SER A 277 21.29 -7.03 -19.82
N GLU A 278 22.44 -6.57 -20.32
CA GLU A 278 23.62 -7.42 -20.56
C GLU A 278 24.26 -7.94 -19.27
N ASP A 279 24.05 -7.25 -18.14
CA ASP A 279 24.69 -7.51 -16.84
C ASP A 279 23.76 -8.21 -15.82
N GLY A 280 22.63 -8.77 -16.28
CA GLY A 280 21.58 -9.35 -15.44
C GLY A 280 20.33 -8.47 -15.37
N PRO A 281 19.29 -8.89 -14.61
CA PRO A 281 18.00 -8.20 -14.59
C PRO A 281 18.15 -6.79 -14.03
N THR A 282 17.59 -5.81 -14.75
CA THR A 282 17.39 -4.44 -14.28
C THR A 282 15.91 -4.17 -14.13
N PHE A 283 15.54 -3.22 -13.27
CA PHE A 283 14.15 -3.03 -12.89
C PHE A 283 13.68 -1.59 -13.06
N GLN A 284 12.52 -1.39 -13.68
CA GLN A 284 11.84 -0.12 -13.83
C GLN A 284 10.59 -0.06 -12.95
N TYR A 285 10.49 0.96 -12.11
CA TYR A 285 9.32 1.13 -11.24
C TYR A 285 8.11 1.69 -12.01
N HIS A 286 6.95 1.10 -11.75
CA HIS A 286 5.63 1.53 -12.19
C HIS A 286 4.70 1.66 -10.99
N GLU A 287 4.18 2.86 -10.79
CA GLU A 287 3.26 3.17 -9.70
C GLU A 287 1.84 2.71 -10.03
N ILE A 288 1.19 2.04 -9.08
CA ILE A 288 -0.23 1.64 -9.15
C ILE A 288 -1.07 2.61 -8.31
N MET A 289 -0.59 2.99 -7.12
CA MET A 289 -1.23 3.94 -6.23
C MET A 289 -0.17 4.69 -5.42
N GLY A 290 -0.05 6.00 -5.64
CA GLY A 290 0.84 6.91 -4.91
C GLY A 290 0.19 7.55 -3.67
N ASP A 291 0.61 8.78 -3.36
CA ASP A 291 0.14 9.56 -2.21
C ASP A 291 -0.94 10.60 -2.55
N HIS A 292 -1.30 10.70 -3.82
CA HIS A 292 -2.33 11.59 -4.33
C HIS A 292 -3.31 10.86 -5.26
N PRO A 293 -4.62 11.21 -5.28
CA PRO A 293 -5.58 10.52 -6.15
C PRO A 293 -5.21 10.59 -7.64
N ALA A 294 -4.54 11.67 -8.03
CA ALA A 294 -4.12 11.89 -9.41
C ALA A 294 -2.89 11.07 -9.85
N ASP A 295 -2.28 10.31 -8.93
CA ASP A 295 -1.13 9.43 -9.25
C ASP A 295 -1.58 8.16 -9.98
N ASN A 296 -2.88 7.85 -9.96
CA ASN A 296 -3.45 6.76 -10.73
C ASN A 296 -4.69 7.21 -11.50
N MET A 297 -5.04 6.43 -12.54
CA MET A 297 -6.13 6.76 -13.46
C MET A 297 -7.50 6.85 -12.76
N TYR A 298 -7.69 6.18 -11.63
CA TYR A 298 -9.00 5.98 -11.01
C TYR A 298 -9.20 6.75 -9.70
N GLY A 299 -8.22 7.54 -9.26
CA GLY A 299 -8.40 8.37 -8.07
C GLY A 299 -8.36 7.59 -6.75
N VAL A 300 -7.96 6.31 -6.79
CA VAL A 300 -7.94 5.47 -5.60
C VAL A 300 -6.78 5.92 -4.71
N LEU A 301 -7.08 6.11 -3.43
CA LEU A 301 -6.11 6.55 -2.46
C LEU A 301 -6.44 5.94 -1.09
N PHE A 302 -5.49 5.19 -0.55
CA PHE A 302 -5.48 4.79 0.85
C PHE A 302 -4.05 4.55 1.32
N THR A 303 -3.84 4.62 2.63
CA THR A 303 -2.57 4.28 3.27
C THR A 303 -2.60 2.91 3.90
N GLU A 304 -1.44 2.46 4.35
CA GLU A 304 -1.23 1.25 5.13
C GLU A 304 -1.64 -0.05 4.38
N PRO A 305 -1.20 -0.26 3.10
CA PRO A 305 -1.30 -1.54 2.39
C PRO A 305 -0.38 -2.60 3.02
N HIS A 306 -0.73 -2.99 4.25
CA HIS A 306 0.08 -3.83 5.15
C HIS A 306 -0.15 -5.33 4.95
N SER A 307 -0.95 -5.71 3.97
CA SER A 307 -0.96 -7.08 3.46
C SER A 307 -1.33 -7.06 2.00
N VAL A 308 -0.64 -7.88 1.21
CA VAL A 308 -0.81 -7.99 -0.23
C VAL A 308 -0.95 -9.46 -0.57
N ASN A 309 -1.96 -9.81 -1.37
CA ASN A 309 -2.13 -11.14 -1.94
C ASN A 309 -2.22 -11.04 -3.46
N LEU A 310 -1.74 -12.09 -4.15
CA LEU A 310 -1.68 -12.14 -5.60
C LEU A 310 -2.41 -13.40 -6.11
N VAL A 311 -3.58 -13.20 -6.71
CA VAL A 311 -4.53 -14.29 -7.03
C VAL A 311 -5.41 -13.89 -8.21
N ASP A 312 -5.82 -14.86 -9.02
CA ASP A 312 -6.76 -14.63 -10.13
C ASP A 312 -8.17 -14.52 -9.55
N ILE A 313 -8.73 -13.30 -9.48
CA ILE A 313 -10.02 -13.05 -8.83
C ILE A 313 -11.18 -13.31 -9.79
N ASP A 314 -11.04 -12.93 -11.06
CA ASP A 314 -12.14 -12.99 -12.02
C ASP A 314 -12.11 -14.22 -12.95
N GLY A 315 -11.07 -15.03 -12.87
CA GLY A 315 -10.89 -16.25 -13.64
C GLY A 315 -10.39 -16.01 -15.06
N ASP A 316 -9.84 -14.83 -15.36
CA ASP A 316 -9.29 -14.50 -16.68
C ASP A 316 -7.89 -15.08 -16.94
N GLY A 317 -7.28 -15.67 -15.92
CA GLY A 317 -5.97 -16.33 -15.97
C GLY A 317 -4.81 -15.40 -15.61
N LEU A 318 -5.05 -14.12 -15.36
CA LEU A 318 -4.07 -13.17 -14.84
C LEU A 318 -4.17 -13.10 -13.32
N LYS A 319 -3.07 -12.77 -12.65
CA LYS A 319 -3.08 -12.55 -11.21
C LYS A 319 -3.38 -11.09 -10.86
N ASP A 320 -4.36 -10.92 -9.99
CA ASP A 320 -4.81 -9.65 -9.45
C ASP A 320 -4.26 -9.41 -8.05
N ILE A 321 -4.11 -8.14 -7.68
CA ILE A 321 -3.65 -7.75 -6.35
C ILE A 321 -4.85 -7.57 -5.43
N VAL A 322 -4.87 -8.24 -4.27
CA VAL A 322 -5.80 -7.97 -3.18
C VAL A 322 -5.06 -7.31 -2.03
N THR A 323 -5.52 -6.13 -1.61
CA THR A 323 -4.96 -5.38 -0.49
C THR A 323 -6.00 -4.42 0.07
N GLY A 324 -5.60 -3.50 0.95
CA GLY A 324 -6.51 -2.54 1.55
C GLY A 324 -5.81 -1.63 2.55
N LYS A 325 -6.61 -0.99 3.39
CA LYS A 325 -6.10 -0.17 4.49
C LYS A 325 -6.19 -0.91 5.81
N THR A 326 -5.06 -1.02 6.50
CA THR A 326 -5.07 -1.43 7.90
C THR A 326 -5.70 -0.34 8.75
N PHE A 327 -6.82 -0.64 9.38
CA PHE A 327 -7.47 0.31 10.27
C PHE A 327 -6.62 0.50 11.53
N TYR A 328 -6.12 1.72 11.74
CA TYR A 328 -5.48 2.14 12.99
C TYR A 328 -4.14 1.45 13.30
N SER A 329 -3.37 1.07 12.27
CA SER A 329 -2.12 0.30 12.40
C SER A 329 -1.10 0.97 13.33
N HIS A 330 -0.74 2.24 13.07
CA HIS A 330 0.07 3.05 14.00
C HIS A 330 -0.78 4.03 14.82
N HIS A 331 -2.00 3.62 15.15
CA HIS A 331 -2.97 4.44 15.87
C HIS A 331 -3.23 5.77 15.15
N ARG A 332 -2.65 6.88 15.64
CA ARG A 332 -2.86 8.24 15.11
C ARG A 332 -1.61 8.80 14.41
N GLN A 333 -0.64 7.95 14.09
CA GLN A 333 0.65 8.38 13.55
C GLN A 333 0.75 8.19 12.03
N SER A 334 0.00 7.25 11.45
CA SER A 334 -0.03 7.05 9.99
C SER A 334 -0.78 8.20 9.30
N PRO A 335 -0.42 8.56 8.07
CA PRO A 335 -1.25 9.44 7.26
C PRO A 335 -2.62 8.80 7.02
N MET A 336 -3.66 9.64 6.92
CA MET A 336 -5.04 9.17 6.76
C MET A 336 -5.49 8.13 7.81
N TRP A 337 -4.98 8.21 9.05
CA TRP A 337 -5.32 7.24 10.11
C TRP A 337 -6.83 7.14 10.41
N ASP A 338 -7.58 8.21 10.14
CA ASP A 338 -9.02 8.32 10.37
C ASP A 338 -9.87 8.17 9.09
N ALA A 339 -9.26 7.91 7.93
CA ALA A 339 -9.94 7.79 6.64
C ALA A 339 -10.78 6.51 6.46
N GLY A 340 -11.03 5.77 7.54
CA GLY A 340 -11.76 4.51 7.51
C GLY A 340 -10.88 3.33 7.09
N ALA A 341 -11.52 2.23 6.73
CA ALA A 341 -10.86 1.00 6.33
C ALA A 341 -11.44 0.53 5.00
N VAL A 342 -10.62 -0.03 4.12
CA VAL A 342 -11.06 -0.50 2.80
C VAL A 342 -10.38 -1.81 2.46
N VAL A 343 -11.02 -2.59 1.59
CA VAL A 343 -10.44 -3.73 0.89
C VAL A 343 -10.68 -3.52 -0.60
N TYR A 344 -9.63 -3.65 -1.40
CA TYR A 344 -9.64 -3.51 -2.84
C TYR A 344 -9.02 -4.75 -3.49
N TRP A 345 -9.49 -5.04 -4.70
CA TRP A 345 -8.71 -5.84 -5.64
C TRP A 345 -8.40 -5.00 -6.88
N PHE A 346 -7.18 -5.12 -7.39
CA PHE A 346 -6.70 -4.41 -8.58
C PHE A 346 -6.57 -5.44 -9.69
N ARG A 347 -7.47 -5.35 -10.65
CA ARG A 347 -7.53 -6.26 -11.79
C ARG A 347 -6.38 -5.97 -12.76
N LEU A 348 -5.57 -6.98 -13.07
CA LEU A 348 -4.55 -6.87 -14.09
C LEU A 348 -5.18 -6.97 -15.49
N THR A 349 -4.85 -6.02 -16.37
CA THR A 349 -5.19 -6.12 -17.79
C THR A 349 -3.98 -5.77 -18.64
N ARG A 350 -3.88 -6.43 -19.79
CA ARG A 350 -2.82 -6.21 -20.79
C ARG A 350 -3.47 -5.76 -22.11
N GLY A 351 -2.93 -4.71 -22.71
CA GLY A 351 -3.40 -4.20 -24.00
C GLY A 351 -2.26 -3.61 -24.84
N ASP A 352 -2.60 -3.08 -26.02
CA ASP A 352 -1.64 -2.45 -26.93
C ASP A 352 -0.93 -1.24 -26.29
N ASP A 353 -1.58 -0.60 -25.31
CA ASP A 353 -1.05 0.55 -24.55
C ASP A 353 -0.29 0.12 -23.27
N GLY A 354 -0.06 -1.19 -23.07
CA GLY A 354 0.67 -1.77 -21.95
C GLY A 354 -0.22 -2.35 -20.85
N VAL A 355 0.31 -2.36 -19.63
CA VAL A 355 -0.34 -2.90 -18.42
C VAL A 355 -1.24 -1.86 -17.78
N GLN A 356 -2.42 -2.28 -17.30
CA GLN A 356 -3.26 -1.49 -16.40
C GLN A 356 -3.73 -2.31 -15.20
N TRP A 357 -3.80 -1.63 -14.06
CA TRP A 357 -4.35 -2.13 -12.81
C TRP A 357 -5.67 -1.41 -12.52
N ILE A 358 -6.80 -2.09 -12.71
CA ILE A 358 -8.14 -1.51 -12.58
C ILE A 358 -8.67 -1.79 -11.16
N PRO A 359 -8.89 -0.77 -10.31
CA PRO A 359 -9.21 -0.99 -8.90
C PRO A 359 -10.71 -1.15 -8.65
N TYR A 360 -11.09 -2.24 -8.03
CA TYR A 360 -12.45 -2.53 -7.59
C TYR A 360 -12.51 -2.59 -6.07
N GLN A 361 -13.39 -1.80 -5.47
CA GLN A 361 -13.61 -1.86 -4.03
C GLN A 361 -14.38 -3.14 -3.68
N ALA A 362 -13.73 -4.07 -2.99
CA ALA A 362 -14.36 -5.28 -2.48
C ALA A 362 -15.24 -4.95 -1.26
N ASP A 363 -14.76 -4.11 -0.34
CA ASP A 363 -15.53 -3.63 0.79
C ASP A 363 -14.99 -2.30 1.36
N GLY A 364 -15.88 -1.46 1.89
CA GLY A 364 -15.56 -0.14 2.43
C GLY A 364 -15.45 -0.07 3.96
N GLU A 365 -15.43 -1.21 4.66
CA GLU A 365 -15.55 -1.23 6.11
C GLU A 365 -14.73 -2.31 6.82
N ALA A 366 -14.43 -3.45 6.22
CA ALA A 366 -13.78 -4.58 6.88
C ALA A 366 -12.35 -4.21 7.28
N GLY A 367 -11.63 -3.55 6.37
CA GLY A 367 -10.20 -3.31 6.48
C GLY A 367 -9.39 -4.60 6.39
N ILE A 368 -8.09 -4.44 6.22
CA ILE A 368 -7.13 -5.53 6.35
C ILE A 368 -6.38 -5.41 7.69
N GLY A 369 -5.61 -6.43 8.02
CA GLY A 369 -4.57 -6.38 9.04
C GLY A 369 -3.24 -6.81 8.43
N ARG A 370 -2.52 -7.68 9.11
CA ARG A 370 -1.22 -8.21 8.68
C ARG A 370 -1.33 -9.37 7.70
N GLN A 371 -2.52 -9.97 7.60
CA GLN A 371 -2.76 -11.07 6.68
C GLN A 371 -4.11 -10.86 5.99
N VAL A 372 -4.09 -10.92 4.66
CA VAL A 372 -5.28 -11.09 3.81
C VAL A 372 -5.21 -12.46 3.15
N SER A 373 -6.21 -13.29 3.42
CA SER A 373 -6.32 -14.62 2.82
C SER A 373 -7.36 -14.58 1.71
N VAL A 374 -7.00 -15.07 0.53
CA VAL A 374 -7.93 -15.25 -0.59
C VAL A 374 -8.07 -16.74 -0.86
N VAL A 375 -9.25 -17.26 -0.57
CA VAL A 375 -9.53 -18.69 -0.49
C VAL A 375 -10.97 -18.94 -0.88
N GLU A 376 -11.22 -20.05 -1.55
CA GLU A 376 -12.58 -20.54 -1.80
C GLU A 376 -13.18 -20.98 -0.45
N ILE A 377 -14.31 -20.39 -0.02
CA ILE A 377 -14.96 -20.76 1.25
C ILE A 377 -16.46 -21.10 1.12
N THR A 378 -17.03 -20.97 -0.06
CA THR A 378 -18.48 -21.12 -0.28
C THR A 378 -18.87 -22.37 -1.09
N GLY A 379 -17.90 -23.09 -1.66
CA GLY A 379 -18.11 -24.25 -2.53
C GLY A 379 -18.58 -23.91 -3.96
N ASP A 380 -18.56 -22.63 -4.38
CA ASP A 380 -18.97 -22.18 -5.72
C ASP A 380 -17.80 -22.01 -6.72
N GLY A 381 -16.56 -22.21 -6.25
CA GLY A 381 -15.35 -22.13 -7.07
C GLY A 381 -14.85 -20.70 -7.29
N LEU A 382 -15.43 -19.70 -6.62
CA LEU A 382 -14.96 -18.32 -6.63
C LEU A 382 -14.02 -18.04 -5.45
N PRO A 383 -12.96 -17.24 -5.64
CA PRO A 383 -12.08 -16.84 -4.54
C PRO A 383 -12.77 -15.81 -3.63
N ASP A 384 -12.97 -16.18 -2.36
CA ASP A 384 -13.50 -15.30 -1.32
C ASP A 384 -12.36 -14.62 -0.54
N ILE A 385 -12.63 -13.48 0.11
CA ILE A 385 -11.62 -12.74 0.88
C ILE A 385 -11.90 -12.87 2.38
N VAL A 386 -10.90 -13.30 3.14
CA VAL A 386 -10.95 -13.40 4.61
C VAL A 386 -9.94 -12.44 5.21
N VAL A 387 -10.43 -11.53 6.06
CA VAL A 387 -9.63 -10.47 6.69
C VAL A 387 -9.86 -10.41 8.18
N GLY A 388 -8.78 -10.15 8.92
CA GLY A 388 -8.75 -9.91 10.36
C GLY A 388 -7.99 -8.64 10.68
N GLY A 389 -8.28 -8.04 11.83
CA GLY A 389 -7.58 -6.83 12.29
C GLY A 389 -8.35 -6.09 13.38
N MET A 390 -8.04 -4.82 13.59
CA MET A 390 -8.63 -4.02 14.68
C MET A 390 -10.16 -3.85 14.58
N LYS A 391 -10.75 -4.04 13.38
CA LYS A 391 -12.20 -4.04 13.16
C LYS A 391 -12.86 -5.42 13.39
N GLY A 392 -12.10 -6.42 13.84
CA GLY A 392 -12.57 -7.80 13.99
C GLY A 392 -12.31 -8.63 12.74
N ALA A 393 -13.04 -9.74 12.59
CA ALA A 393 -12.93 -10.62 11.44
C ALA A 393 -14.14 -10.51 10.51
N HIS A 394 -13.85 -10.55 9.21
CA HIS A 394 -14.84 -10.48 8.16
C HIS A 394 -14.54 -11.51 7.08
N VAL A 395 -15.61 -12.00 6.48
CA VAL A 395 -15.62 -12.73 5.22
C VAL A 395 -16.25 -11.82 4.19
N LEU A 396 -15.63 -11.68 3.02
CA LEU A 396 -16.21 -11.03 1.85
C LEU A 396 -16.49 -12.13 0.84
N ARG A 397 -17.77 -12.50 0.71
CA ARG A 397 -18.20 -13.57 -0.20
C ARG A 397 -18.26 -13.06 -1.63
N HIS A 398 -17.52 -13.68 -2.54
CA HIS A 398 -17.50 -13.30 -3.94
C HIS A 398 -18.82 -13.67 -4.62
N GLN A 399 -19.31 -12.78 -5.47
CA GLN A 399 -20.54 -12.97 -6.25
C GLN A 399 -20.29 -12.49 -7.67
N VAL A 400 -20.56 -13.37 -8.62
CA VAL A 400 -20.53 -13.06 -10.06
C VAL A 400 -21.95 -13.01 -10.60
N ARG A 401 -22.30 -11.91 -11.27
CA ARG A 401 -23.61 -11.74 -11.91
C ARG A 401 -23.47 -11.32 -13.37
N ASN A 402 -24.22 -11.97 -14.25
CA ASN A 402 -24.43 -11.47 -15.61
C ASN A 402 -25.38 -10.28 -15.58
N VAL A 403 -24.99 -9.18 -16.20
CA VAL A 403 -25.75 -7.93 -16.20
C VAL A 403 -25.92 -7.35 -17.60
N SER A 404 -26.69 -6.28 -17.72
CA SER A 404 -26.77 -5.51 -18.96
C SER A 404 -25.48 -4.71 -19.19
N ALA A 405 -25.16 -4.38 -20.44
CA ALA A 405 -24.02 -3.52 -20.78
C ALA A 405 -24.07 -2.16 -20.04
N GLU A 406 -25.27 -1.58 -19.91
CA GLU A 406 -25.47 -0.31 -19.21
C GLU A 406 -25.16 -0.43 -17.70
N GLU A 407 -25.64 -1.48 -17.05
CA GLU A 407 -25.33 -1.74 -15.63
C GLU A 407 -23.84 -2.01 -15.44
N TRP A 408 -23.23 -2.76 -16.37
CA TRP A 408 -21.79 -3.04 -16.33
C TRP A 408 -20.95 -1.78 -16.45
N GLU A 409 -21.26 -0.92 -17.43
CA GLU A 409 -20.57 0.36 -17.67
C GLU A 409 -20.71 1.30 -16.48
N GLN A 410 -21.88 1.36 -15.85
CA GLN A 410 -22.12 2.16 -14.64
C GLN A 410 -21.36 1.66 -13.40
N ALA A 411 -21.07 0.35 -13.34
CA ALA A 411 -20.36 -0.26 -12.22
C ALA A 411 -18.83 -0.23 -12.39
N GLN A 412 -18.31 0.18 -13.54
CA GLN A 412 -16.86 0.27 -13.76
C GLN A 412 -16.24 1.38 -12.90
N PRO A 413 -14.99 1.18 -12.43
CA PRO A 413 -14.21 2.24 -11.80
C PRO A 413 -14.15 3.48 -12.71
N GLN A 414 -14.45 4.63 -12.14
CA GLN A 414 -14.52 5.88 -12.88
C GLN A 414 -13.13 6.50 -12.98
N VAL A 415 -12.79 7.04 -14.15
CA VAL A 415 -11.56 7.80 -14.34
C VAL A 415 -11.61 9.04 -13.46
N TYR A 416 -10.53 9.29 -12.74
CA TYR A 416 -10.38 10.47 -11.91
C TYR A 416 -10.41 11.75 -12.76
N ASP A 417 -11.36 12.63 -12.44
CA ASP A 417 -11.59 13.90 -13.12
C ASP A 417 -11.20 15.12 -12.26
N GLY A 418 -10.55 14.88 -11.12
CA GLY A 418 -10.06 15.92 -10.23
C GLY A 418 -8.78 16.60 -10.74
N PRO A 419 -8.26 17.59 -9.99
CA PRO A 419 -7.06 18.31 -10.40
C PRO A 419 -5.84 17.37 -10.48
N PRO A 420 -4.93 17.59 -11.44
CA PRO A 420 -3.68 16.84 -11.53
C PRO A 420 -2.80 17.06 -10.28
N PRO A 421 -1.79 16.22 -10.04
CA PRO A 421 -0.85 16.47 -8.97
C PRO A 421 -0.14 17.80 -9.24
N PRO A 422 0.08 18.64 -8.22
CA PRO A 422 0.81 19.88 -8.38
C PRO A 422 2.19 19.66 -8.98
N SER A 423 2.55 20.41 -10.04
CA SER A 423 3.83 20.25 -10.72
C SER A 423 4.54 21.58 -10.90
N ALA A 424 5.86 21.60 -10.72
CA ALA A 424 6.65 22.77 -11.10
C ALA A 424 6.65 23.04 -12.62
N LYS A 425 6.23 22.08 -13.44
CA LYS A 425 6.20 22.23 -14.90
C LYS A 425 5.15 23.26 -15.31
N GLY A 426 5.60 24.36 -15.91
CA GLY A 426 4.72 25.44 -16.36
C GLY A 426 4.36 26.46 -15.27
N ALA A 427 4.91 26.33 -14.06
CA ALA A 427 4.75 27.32 -13.01
C ALA A 427 5.33 28.67 -13.43
N GLU A 428 4.60 29.75 -13.14
CA GLU A 428 5.00 31.10 -13.51
C GLU A 428 5.34 31.96 -12.30
N ALA A 429 6.25 32.91 -12.51
CA ALA A 429 6.58 33.94 -11.54
C ALA A 429 5.45 34.97 -11.45
N ARG A 430 4.42 34.69 -10.65
CA ARG A 430 3.34 35.66 -10.36
C ARG A 430 3.83 36.71 -9.37
N ARG A 431 3.63 37.99 -9.69
CA ARG A 431 3.99 39.12 -8.83
C ARG A 431 2.81 40.07 -8.65
N GLY A 432 2.60 40.52 -7.42
CA GLY A 432 1.55 41.46 -7.03
C GLY A 432 2.07 42.88 -6.83
N PRO A 433 1.17 43.83 -6.49
CA PRO A 433 1.57 45.17 -6.07
C PRO A 433 2.33 45.11 -4.73
N SER A 434 3.18 46.10 -4.47
CA SER A 434 3.86 46.20 -3.17
C SER A 434 2.84 46.36 -2.03
N PRO A 435 3.06 45.74 -0.86
CA PRO A 435 2.18 45.89 0.28
C PRO A 435 2.23 47.31 0.84
N THR A 436 1.08 47.79 1.33
CA THR A 436 1.00 49.07 2.05
C THR A 436 1.38 48.85 3.50
N ILE A 437 2.63 49.17 3.85
CA ILE A 437 3.16 49.08 5.22
C ILE A 437 2.81 50.37 5.98
N ASP A 438 2.20 50.25 7.14
CA ASP A 438 1.90 51.39 8.01
C ASP A 438 3.19 52.00 8.56
N ALA A 439 3.37 53.30 8.39
CA ALA A 439 4.62 53.99 8.69
C ALA A 439 4.93 54.05 10.20
N ASN A 440 3.93 53.88 11.07
CA ASN A 440 4.12 53.96 12.51
C ASN A 440 4.50 52.61 13.11
N SER A 441 3.80 51.56 12.69
CA SER A 441 4.01 50.19 13.18
C SER A 441 5.11 49.45 12.43
N GLY A 442 5.37 49.82 11.16
CA GLY A 442 6.25 49.06 10.28
C GLY A 442 5.64 47.73 9.80
N THR A 443 4.33 47.55 9.99
CA THR A 443 3.59 46.32 9.67
C THR A 443 2.43 46.60 8.73
N VAL A 444 1.93 45.57 8.05
CA VAL A 444 0.68 45.65 7.30
C VAL A 444 -0.49 45.51 8.27
N THR A 445 -1.44 46.45 8.19
CA THR A 445 -2.59 46.47 9.11
C THR A 445 -3.40 45.17 9.04
N ASN A 446 -3.67 44.59 10.21
CA ASN A 446 -4.40 43.33 10.39
C ASN A 446 -3.74 42.11 9.71
N ALA A 447 -2.44 42.18 9.45
CA ALA A 447 -1.67 41.02 8.98
C ALA A 447 -1.25 40.13 10.14
N ILE A 448 -1.15 38.83 9.84
CA ILE A 448 -0.43 37.86 10.65
C ILE A 448 0.98 37.79 10.06
N GLU A 449 1.95 38.32 10.81
CA GLU A 449 3.35 38.39 10.37
C GLU A 449 3.97 37.00 10.33
N GLY A 450 4.72 36.70 9.26
CA GLY A 450 5.31 35.39 9.03
C GLY A 450 6.22 34.95 10.18
N GLU A 451 7.08 35.84 10.67
CA GLU A 451 7.99 35.56 11.78
C GLU A 451 7.27 35.25 13.11
N SER A 452 5.96 35.53 13.20
CA SER A 452 5.13 35.24 14.38
C SER A 452 4.41 33.88 14.28
N LEU A 453 4.38 33.27 13.10
CA LEU A 453 3.69 32.00 12.84
C LEU A 453 4.44 30.81 13.46
N THR A 454 3.68 29.81 13.89
CA THR A 454 4.22 28.52 14.37
C THR A 454 3.74 27.39 13.45
N PRO A 455 4.36 27.20 12.28
CA PRO A 455 3.94 26.17 11.34
C PRO A 455 4.33 24.76 11.81
N HIS A 456 3.68 23.76 11.24
CA HIS A 456 4.20 22.40 11.17
C HIS A 456 4.87 22.19 9.80
N VAL A 457 6.01 21.48 9.75
CA VAL A 457 6.70 21.15 8.51
C VAL A 457 6.96 19.64 8.46
N SER A 458 6.76 19.01 7.31
CA SER A 458 7.04 17.58 7.09
C SER A 458 8.54 17.28 7.16
N ALA A 459 9.37 18.21 6.69
CA ALA A 459 10.82 18.12 6.72
C ALA A 459 11.49 19.49 6.88
N GLY A 460 12.78 19.45 7.22
CA GLY A 460 13.59 20.65 7.38
C GLY A 460 13.21 21.46 8.62
N GLN A 461 13.36 22.79 8.53
CA GLN A 461 13.11 23.71 9.63
C GLN A 461 12.51 25.03 9.14
N ALA A 462 11.47 25.50 9.82
CA ALA A 462 10.90 26.83 9.65
C ALA A 462 11.26 27.72 10.85
N ARG A 463 11.74 28.93 10.58
CA ARG A 463 12.15 29.89 11.62
C ARG A 463 11.96 31.33 11.16
N ALA A 464 11.85 32.26 12.11
CA ALA A 464 11.94 33.68 11.82
C ALA A 464 13.31 34.04 11.20
N GLN A 465 13.31 34.94 10.23
CA GLN A 465 14.52 35.52 9.64
C GLN A 465 14.37 37.05 9.52
N GLU A 466 15.40 37.77 9.96
CA GLU A 466 15.52 39.22 9.79
C GLU A 466 15.78 39.60 8.33
N MET A 467 15.00 40.56 7.81
CA MET A 467 15.02 40.95 6.39
C MET A 467 15.54 42.38 6.15
N GLN A 468 15.87 43.15 7.19
CA GLN A 468 16.37 44.54 7.06
C GLN A 468 17.64 44.69 6.21
N GLY A 469 18.45 43.64 6.11
CA GLY A 469 19.69 43.62 5.35
C GLY A 469 19.50 43.56 3.83
N PHE A 470 18.29 43.28 3.34
CA PHE A 470 18.00 43.14 1.92
C PHE A 470 17.38 44.43 1.37
N SER A 471 17.96 44.99 0.31
CA SER A 471 17.54 46.28 -0.26
C SER A 471 16.57 46.16 -1.44
N GLY A 472 16.25 44.93 -1.88
CA GLY A 472 15.42 44.69 -3.05
C GLY A 472 13.92 44.95 -2.83
N SER A 473 13.45 45.00 -1.58
CA SER A 473 12.06 45.27 -1.20
C SER A 473 11.99 45.72 0.26
N LYS A 474 10.77 45.97 0.75
CA LYS A 474 10.48 46.12 2.19
C LYS A 474 9.53 45.01 2.61
N TRP A 475 9.80 44.45 3.78
CA TRP A 475 9.02 43.38 4.41
C TRP A 475 8.21 43.95 5.57
N SER A 476 7.01 43.41 5.77
CA SER A 476 6.20 43.71 6.94
C SER A 476 6.91 43.20 8.19
N GLY A 477 6.92 43.97 9.28
CA GLY A 477 7.64 43.60 10.51
C GLY A 477 9.17 43.57 10.39
N ASN A 478 9.72 43.74 9.17
CA ASN A 478 11.09 43.46 8.78
C ASN A 478 11.53 42.00 8.95
N GLY A 479 10.58 41.07 9.04
CA GLY A 479 10.83 39.65 9.21
C GLY A 479 10.29 38.83 8.04
N GLN A 480 10.49 37.53 8.14
CA GLN A 480 9.73 36.52 7.42
C GLN A 480 9.77 35.19 8.18
N LEU A 481 8.80 34.33 7.89
CA LEU A 481 8.93 32.90 8.13
C LEU A 481 9.81 32.30 7.03
N PHE A 482 10.91 31.65 7.42
CA PHE A 482 11.88 31.10 6.49
C PHE A 482 12.00 29.58 6.65
N TRP A 483 11.62 28.86 5.60
CA TRP A 483 11.69 27.40 5.52
C TRP A 483 12.91 26.95 4.74
N THR A 484 13.68 26.04 5.34
CA THR A 484 14.88 25.45 4.74
C THR A 484 14.92 23.95 4.95
N GLY A 485 15.56 23.22 4.03
CA GLY A 485 15.73 21.77 4.13
C GLY A 485 14.57 20.95 3.56
N ALA A 486 13.62 21.60 2.86
CA ALA A 486 12.56 20.94 2.13
C ALA A 486 13.07 20.31 0.81
N GLN A 487 12.31 19.36 0.29
CA GLN A 487 12.41 18.74 -1.03
C GLN A 487 11.03 18.81 -1.73
N PRO A 488 10.96 18.58 -3.06
CA PRO A 488 9.67 18.40 -3.72
C PRO A 488 8.84 17.31 -3.02
N GLY A 489 7.56 17.59 -2.79
CA GLY A 489 6.64 16.76 -1.99
C GLY A 489 6.43 17.28 -0.57
N ASP A 490 7.45 17.93 0.03
CA ASP A 490 7.36 18.42 1.41
C ASP A 490 6.32 19.53 1.59
N VAL A 491 5.74 19.58 2.79
CA VAL A 491 4.62 20.46 3.14
C VAL A 491 4.92 21.29 4.40
N MET A 492 4.52 22.57 4.36
CA MET A 492 4.36 23.44 5.51
C MET A 492 2.87 23.73 5.75
N GLU A 493 2.39 23.49 6.97
CA GLU A 493 1.02 23.77 7.39
C GLU A 493 0.99 24.92 8.41
N ILE A 494 0.16 25.92 8.13
CA ILE A 494 0.01 27.15 8.91
C ILE A 494 -1.43 27.24 9.41
N PRO A 495 -1.66 27.21 10.73
CA PRO A 495 -2.99 27.46 11.29
C PRO A 495 -3.42 28.91 11.05
N VAL A 496 -4.61 29.10 10.50
CA VAL A 496 -5.23 30.42 10.26
C VAL A 496 -6.60 30.46 10.94
N THR A 497 -6.96 31.56 11.60
CA THR A 497 -8.30 31.72 12.21
C THR A 497 -9.11 32.72 11.41
N ALA A 498 -10.32 32.33 11.00
CA ALA A 498 -11.33 33.21 10.41
C ALA A 498 -12.33 33.64 11.50
N ASP A 499 -12.47 34.95 11.72
CA ASP A 499 -13.34 35.49 12.76
C ASP A 499 -14.83 35.37 12.40
N GLU A 500 -15.16 35.45 11.11
CA GLU A 500 -16.52 35.40 10.58
C GLU A 500 -16.62 34.40 9.43
N ALA A 501 -17.83 33.84 9.25
CA ALA A 501 -18.14 33.00 8.10
C ALA A 501 -18.58 33.87 6.92
N GLY A 502 -18.18 33.53 5.70
CA GLY A 502 -18.53 34.28 4.50
C GLY A 502 -17.58 34.02 3.34
N ASP A 503 -17.77 34.76 2.25
CA ASP A 503 -16.72 34.86 1.25
C ASP A 503 -15.59 35.72 1.84
N ALA A 504 -14.35 35.36 1.52
CA ALA A 504 -13.17 36.08 1.97
C ALA A 504 -12.10 36.08 0.87
N GLU A 505 -11.07 36.89 1.03
CA GLU A 505 -9.87 36.90 0.19
C GLU A 505 -8.64 36.68 1.06
N LEU A 506 -7.86 35.65 0.75
CA LEU A 506 -6.53 35.45 1.32
C LEU A 506 -5.56 36.37 0.59
N GLU A 507 -5.04 37.36 1.31
CA GLU A 507 -3.87 38.12 0.88
C GLU A 507 -2.61 37.50 1.48
N ILE A 508 -1.62 37.22 0.65
CA ILE A 508 -0.37 36.60 1.07
C ILE A 508 0.82 37.19 0.33
N VAL A 509 1.94 37.38 1.05
CA VAL A 509 3.18 37.92 0.48
C VAL A 509 4.34 37.00 0.79
N PHE A 510 5.04 36.57 -0.25
CA PHE A 510 6.23 35.76 -0.16
C PHE A 510 7.49 36.58 -0.44
N THR A 511 8.62 36.05 -0.03
CA THR A 511 9.94 36.46 -0.52
C THR A 511 10.30 35.64 -1.75
N CYS A 512 10.99 36.26 -2.70
CA CYS A 512 11.55 35.60 -3.87
C CYS A 512 13.08 35.71 -3.80
N ALA A 513 13.79 34.63 -4.11
CA ALA A 513 15.25 34.61 -4.13
C ALA A 513 15.79 33.48 -5.03
N ARG A 514 17.11 33.41 -5.18
CA ARG A 514 17.76 32.52 -6.17
C ARG A 514 17.69 31.04 -5.81
N ASP A 515 17.40 30.76 -4.55
CA ASP A 515 17.38 29.44 -3.89
C ASP A 515 15.96 29.00 -3.51
N TYR A 516 14.95 29.77 -3.93
CA TYR A 516 13.56 29.53 -3.56
C TYR A 516 12.86 28.58 -4.53
N GLY A 517 11.96 27.78 -3.98
CA GLY A 517 11.21 26.76 -4.71
C GLY A 517 10.02 27.30 -5.51
N VAL A 518 9.44 26.39 -6.27
CA VAL A 518 8.08 26.49 -6.78
C VAL A 518 7.16 25.83 -5.77
N VAL A 519 6.04 26.49 -5.41
CA VAL A 519 5.12 25.96 -4.40
C VAL A 519 3.68 25.94 -4.88
N GLN A 520 2.93 24.92 -4.46
CA GLN A 520 1.47 24.89 -4.53
C GLN A 520 0.90 25.36 -3.19
N LEU A 521 -0.11 26.24 -3.26
CA LEU A 521 -0.87 26.67 -2.10
C LEU A 521 -2.21 25.92 -2.05
N SER A 522 -2.66 25.56 -0.85
CA SER A 522 -4.03 25.11 -0.62
C SER A 522 -4.57 25.64 0.71
N PHE A 523 -5.89 25.78 0.80
CA PHE A 523 -6.58 26.25 2.00
C PHE A 523 -7.70 25.26 2.34
N ASP A 524 -7.64 24.64 3.52
CA ASP A 524 -8.49 23.49 3.89
C ASP A 524 -8.55 22.44 2.77
N ASP A 525 -7.37 22.04 2.29
CA ASP A 525 -7.14 21.07 1.21
C ASP A 525 -7.69 21.47 -0.18
N GLN A 526 -8.26 22.67 -0.34
CA GLN A 526 -8.60 23.22 -1.66
C GLN A 526 -7.41 23.97 -2.26
N GLN A 527 -6.94 23.53 -3.44
CA GLN A 527 -5.85 24.20 -4.15
C GLN A 527 -6.21 25.65 -4.50
N LEU A 528 -5.25 26.55 -4.26
CA LEU A 528 -5.36 27.97 -4.56
C LEU A 528 -4.62 28.32 -5.86
N GLY A 529 -5.29 28.09 -6.99
CA GLY A 529 -4.73 28.35 -8.31
C GLY A 529 -3.52 27.48 -8.65
N GLU A 530 -2.77 27.89 -9.66
CA GLU A 530 -1.59 27.16 -10.17
C GLU A 530 -0.35 27.32 -9.26
N PRO A 531 0.62 26.40 -9.34
CA PRO A 531 1.91 26.52 -8.66
C PRO A 531 2.64 27.84 -8.97
N LEU A 532 3.26 28.41 -7.94
CA LEU A 532 3.90 29.73 -7.97
C LEU A 532 5.42 29.61 -7.93
N ASP A 533 6.09 30.25 -8.89
CA ASP A 533 7.55 30.31 -8.92
C ASP A 533 8.10 31.54 -8.15
N PHE A 534 8.80 31.26 -7.06
CA PHE A 534 9.46 32.27 -6.22
C PHE A 534 10.95 32.45 -6.50
N TYR A 535 11.46 31.91 -7.61
CA TYR A 535 12.80 32.24 -8.07
C TYR A 535 12.95 33.73 -8.41
N ASN A 536 14.05 34.32 -7.96
CA ASN A 536 14.55 35.59 -8.45
C ASN A 536 16.06 35.69 -8.26
N SER A 537 16.79 36.36 -9.17
CA SER A 537 18.24 36.52 -9.01
C SER A 537 18.65 37.36 -7.80
N GLY A 538 17.75 38.22 -7.30
CA GLY A 538 17.92 39.01 -6.07
C GLY A 538 16.87 38.66 -5.02
N VAL A 539 16.98 39.23 -3.83
CA VAL A 539 16.01 39.05 -2.75
C VAL A 539 14.96 40.16 -2.83
N ILE A 540 13.75 39.82 -3.24
CA ILE A 540 12.63 40.76 -3.42
C ILE A 540 11.34 40.20 -2.81
N SER A 541 10.32 41.04 -2.65
CA SER A 541 8.96 40.60 -2.32
C SER A 541 8.24 40.10 -3.57
N SER A 542 7.36 39.11 -3.42
CA SER A 542 6.39 38.72 -4.45
C SER A 542 5.39 39.83 -4.74
N GLY A 543 5.21 40.79 -3.83
CA GLY A 543 4.03 41.63 -3.75
C GLY A 543 2.80 40.85 -3.30
N VAL A 544 1.67 41.54 -3.12
CA VAL A 544 0.42 40.98 -2.61
C VAL A 544 -0.22 40.05 -3.63
N LEU A 545 -0.27 38.76 -3.31
CA LEU A 545 -1.02 37.76 -4.04
C LEU A 545 -2.39 37.57 -3.36
N ASN A 546 -3.43 37.43 -4.17
CA ASN A 546 -4.81 37.37 -3.71
C ASN A 546 -5.47 36.08 -4.20
N PHE A 547 -6.16 35.40 -3.30
CA PHE A 547 -6.89 34.16 -3.57
C PHE A 547 -8.30 34.23 -2.97
N PRO A 548 -9.36 34.11 -3.79
CA PRO A 548 -10.72 34.11 -3.28
C PRO A 548 -11.03 32.81 -2.55
N LEU A 549 -11.56 32.93 -1.33
CA LEU A 549 -12.05 31.83 -0.51
C LEU A 549 -13.57 31.96 -0.43
N LYS A 550 -14.30 31.02 -1.04
CA LYS A 550 -15.77 31.06 -1.06
C LYS A 550 -16.34 30.26 0.09
N LYS A 551 -17.37 30.79 0.75
CA LYS A 551 -18.08 30.11 1.85
C LYS A 551 -17.15 29.63 2.97
N LEU A 552 -16.18 30.45 3.34
CA LEU A 552 -15.29 30.19 4.47
C LEU A 552 -16.12 30.09 5.75
N ALA A 553 -15.89 29.07 6.57
CA ALA A 553 -16.51 28.96 7.89
C ALA A 553 -15.81 29.91 8.87
N ALA A 554 -16.47 30.23 9.99
CA ALA A 554 -15.75 30.85 11.11
C ALA A 554 -15.00 29.77 11.88
N GLY A 555 -13.79 30.07 12.36
CA GLY A 555 -12.99 29.15 13.18
C GLY A 555 -11.59 28.91 12.63
N LYS A 556 -11.04 27.73 12.95
CA LYS A 556 -9.68 27.35 12.56
C LYS A 556 -9.68 26.72 11.16
N HIS A 557 -8.68 27.11 10.39
CA HIS A 557 -8.40 26.68 9.03
C HIS A 557 -6.91 26.39 8.89
N THR A 558 -6.54 25.73 7.79
CA THR A 558 -5.15 25.41 7.51
C THR A 558 -4.76 25.94 6.13
N LEU A 559 -3.77 26.84 6.10
CA LEU A 559 -3.04 27.15 4.87
C LEU A 559 -1.89 26.16 4.73
N LYS A 560 -1.83 25.48 3.59
CA LYS A 560 -0.80 24.51 3.25
C LYS A 560 0.05 25.04 2.10
N ILE A 561 1.37 24.94 2.25
CA ILE A 561 2.38 25.32 1.25
C ILE A 561 3.20 24.07 0.94
N GLN A 562 3.01 23.51 -0.24
CA GLN A 562 3.75 22.33 -0.71
C GLN A 562 4.85 22.76 -1.68
N VAL A 563 6.08 22.29 -1.47
CA VAL A 563 7.16 22.46 -2.46
C VAL A 563 6.92 21.46 -3.59
N VAL A 564 6.82 21.93 -4.83
CA VAL A 564 6.56 21.07 -6.00
C VAL A 564 7.71 21.03 -7.00
N GLY A 565 8.80 21.77 -6.71
CA GLY A 565 10.01 21.80 -7.51
C GLY A 565 10.76 23.12 -7.41
N THR A 566 11.53 23.44 -8.45
CA THR A 566 12.30 24.69 -8.56
C THR A 566 12.31 25.19 -10.00
N HIS A 567 12.51 26.50 -10.18
CA HIS A 567 12.85 27.06 -11.48
C HIS A 567 14.17 26.47 -12.00
N PRO A 568 14.33 26.22 -13.33
CA PRO A 568 15.54 25.60 -13.88
C PRO A 568 16.86 26.33 -13.59
N GLN A 569 16.80 27.64 -13.32
CA GLN A 569 17.96 28.48 -12.99
C GLN A 569 18.21 28.63 -11.49
N ALA A 570 17.30 28.14 -10.64
CA ALA A 570 17.44 28.26 -9.20
C ALA A 570 18.57 27.39 -8.67
N VAL A 571 19.19 27.84 -7.58
CA VAL A 571 19.95 26.95 -6.70
C VAL A 571 18.93 26.01 -6.07
N LYS A 572 19.12 24.69 -6.23
CA LYS A 572 18.17 23.66 -5.78
C LYS A 572 18.20 23.46 -4.26
N ALA A 573 17.77 24.49 -3.52
CA ALA A 573 17.65 24.48 -2.07
C ALA A 573 16.19 24.54 -1.59
N TYR A 574 15.24 24.70 -2.52
CA TYR A 574 13.79 24.60 -2.29
C TYR A 574 13.27 25.45 -1.14
N MET A 575 13.90 26.60 -0.90
CA MET A 575 13.56 27.44 0.24
C MET A 575 12.23 28.15 0.01
N VAL A 576 11.54 28.48 1.10
CA VAL A 576 10.31 29.27 1.06
C VAL A 576 10.40 30.36 2.10
N GLY A 577 9.99 31.58 1.73
CA GLY A 577 9.95 32.73 2.62
C GLY A 577 8.57 33.37 2.58
N LEU A 578 7.90 33.47 3.71
CA LEU A 578 6.57 34.07 3.84
C LEU A 578 6.70 35.33 4.72
N ASP A 579 6.39 36.49 4.13
CA ASP A 579 6.41 37.81 4.78
C ASP A 579 5.20 37.94 5.71
N TYR A 580 3.99 37.90 5.17
CA TYR A 580 2.76 37.91 5.97
C TYR A 580 1.57 37.28 5.21
N LEU A 581 0.49 37.02 5.94
CA LEU A 581 -0.82 36.72 5.38
C LEU A 581 -1.95 37.46 6.11
N ARG A 582 -3.11 37.65 5.47
CA ARG A 582 -4.35 38.08 6.12
C ARG A 582 -5.59 37.62 5.37
N LEU A 583 -6.69 37.46 6.10
CA LEU A 583 -8.02 37.23 5.54
C LEU A 583 -8.78 38.55 5.49
N LYS A 584 -9.33 38.87 4.31
CA LYS A 584 -10.22 40.01 4.10
C LYS A 584 -11.66 39.52 3.87
N PRO A 585 -12.67 40.10 4.54
CA PRO A 585 -14.08 39.84 4.21
C PRO A 585 -14.48 40.32 2.81
#